data_AF-A0A8H5U6Y2-F1
#
_entry.id   AF-A0A8H5U6Y2-F1
#
_cell.length_a   1.000
_cell.length_b   1.000
_cell.length_c   1.000
_cell.angle_alpha   90.00
_cell.angle_beta   90.00
_cell.angle_gamma   90.00
#
_symmetry.space_group_name_H-M   'P 1'
#
loop_
_entity.id
_entity.type
_entity.pdbx_description
1 polymer ?
#
loop_
_entity_poly.entity_id
_entity_poly.type
_entity_poly.pdbx_seq_one_letter_code
_entity_poly.pdbx_strand_id
1 'polypeptide(L)'
;MFTRRHFKALASGRLSPWIEPGRSTLIVRKDHTKWQCNEKVKPNDKGEPIECQEVMEISERVCKNEKCLCIRRVGAAAMTEDGMYLGVLVSITKGIQEWWEYFPELQEESSEEPTDTDNDVVMGGV
;
A
#
# COMPACT_ATOMS: atom_id res chain seq x y z
N MET A 1 -5.70 -21.63 9.28
CA MET A 1 -4.35 -21.98 8.77
C MET A 1 -3.71 -20.69 8.28
N PHE A 2 -2.72 -20.15 8.98
CA PHE A 2 -1.99 -18.93 8.58
C PHE A 2 -0.61 -19.36 8.09
N THR A 3 -0.34 -19.20 6.79
CA THR A 3 0.98 -19.47 6.22
C THR A 3 1.89 -18.28 6.47
N ARG A 4 2.86 -18.44 7.39
CA ARG A 4 3.98 -17.51 7.55
C ARG A 4 4.85 -17.57 6.30
N ARG A 5 4.79 -16.56 5.45
CA ARG A 5 5.79 -16.35 4.39
C ARG A 5 6.97 -15.58 5.00
N HIS A 6 8.12 -16.24 5.11
CA HIS A 6 9.39 -15.58 5.40
C HIS A 6 9.86 -14.87 4.13
N PHE A 7 9.86 -13.54 4.14
CA PHE A 7 10.49 -12.75 3.10
C PHE A 7 11.93 -12.44 3.51
N LYS A 8 12.88 -13.02 2.78
CA LYS A 8 14.30 -12.64 2.87
C LYS A 8 14.50 -11.36 2.07
N ALA A 9 14.99 -10.32 2.74
CA ALA A 9 15.42 -9.09 2.07
C ALA A 9 16.79 -9.32 1.41
N LEU A 10 16.89 -9.07 0.11
CA LEU A 10 18.16 -8.94 -0.59
C LEU A 10 18.46 -7.46 -0.76
N ALA A 11 19.48 -7.00 -0.03
CA ALA A 11 20.04 -5.67 -0.21
C ALA A 11 20.81 -5.63 -1.52
N SER A 12 20.37 -4.85 -2.50
CA SER A 12 21.21 -4.36 -3.59
C SER A 12 20.60 -3.18 -4.34
N GLY A 13 21.28 -2.03 -4.26
CA GLY A 13 21.46 -1.14 -5.42
C GLY A 13 20.55 0.09 -5.53
N ARG A 14 21.11 1.25 -5.15
CA ARG A 14 20.62 2.64 -5.31
C ARG A 14 19.37 3.04 -4.51
N LEU A 15 19.61 3.19 -3.21
CA LEU A 15 18.77 3.96 -2.30
C LEU A 15 18.76 5.43 -2.71
N SER A 16 17.58 5.97 -3.05
CA SER A 16 17.31 7.40 -2.90
C SER A 16 17.65 7.80 -1.45
N PRO A 17 18.35 8.91 -1.17
CA PRO A 17 18.92 9.21 0.16
C PRO A 17 17.92 9.44 1.31
N TRP A 18 16.62 9.19 1.14
CA TRP A 18 15.60 9.79 1.99
C TRP A 18 14.54 8.86 2.57
N ILE A 19 14.59 7.54 2.38
CA ILE A 19 13.57 6.67 2.99
C ILE A 19 14.20 5.37 3.46
N GLU A 20 14.68 5.37 4.70
CA GLU A 20 14.88 4.13 5.46
C GLU A 20 13.50 3.56 5.83
N PRO A 21 13.19 2.27 5.53
CA PRO A 21 11.99 1.61 6.03
C PRO A 21 11.93 1.71 7.56
N GLY A 22 10.78 2.08 8.12
CA GLY A 22 10.61 2.23 9.58
C GLY A 22 10.81 3.65 10.13
N ARG A 23 10.97 4.67 9.26
CA ARG A 23 10.97 6.08 9.70
C ARG A 23 9.68 6.77 9.26
N SER A 24 8.87 7.17 10.24
CA SER A 24 7.67 7.95 9.96
C SER A 24 8.02 9.39 9.53
N THR A 25 7.17 9.99 8.69
CA THR A 25 7.38 11.31 8.12
C THR A 25 6.08 12.13 8.10
N LEU A 26 6.22 13.45 8.23
CA LEU A 26 5.13 14.41 8.02
C LEU A 26 4.91 14.74 6.53
N ILE A 27 5.82 14.32 5.66
CA ILE A 27 5.78 14.62 4.24
C ILE A 27 4.89 13.59 3.54
N VAL A 28 3.80 14.06 2.95
CA VAL A 28 2.96 13.24 2.07
C VAL A 28 3.72 13.01 0.77
N ARG A 29 3.91 11.74 0.36
CA ARG A 29 4.55 11.42 -0.92
C ARG A 29 3.69 11.92 -2.08
N LYS A 30 4.32 12.19 -3.23
CA LYS A 30 3.61 12.66 -4.43
C LYS A 30 2.58 11.65 -4.95
N ASP A 31 2.87 10.37 -4.81
CA ASP A 31 2.02 9.26 -5.24
C ASP A 31 0.99 8.83 -4.18
N HIS A 32 1.04 9.38 -2.96
CA HIS A 32 0.00 9.18 -1.97
C HIS A 32 -1.17 10.14 -2.24
N THR A 33 -2.10 9.72 -3.10
CA THR A 33 -3.26 10.53 -3.51
C THR A 33 -4.54 10.17 -2.76
N LYS A 34 -4.62 8.98 -2.14
CA LYS A 34 -5.81 8.47 -1.46
C LYS A 34 -5.50 7.90 -0.09
N TRP A 35 -6.50 7.82 0.77
CA TRP A 35 -6.42 7.10 2.03
C TRP A 35 -7.65 6.21 2.25
N GLN A 36 -7.45 5.07 2.92
CA GLN A 36 -8.53 4.18 3.31
C GLN A 36 -8.91 4.37 4.78
N CYS A 37 -10.20 4.53 5.03
CA CYS A 37 -10.75 4.62 6.37
C CYS A 37 -10.72 3.25 7.07
N ASN A 38 -10.21 3.24 8.31
CA ASN A 38 -10.18 2.05 9.17
C ASN A 38 -11.13 2.17 10.36
N GLU A 39 -12.12 3.09 10.34
CA GLU A 39 -13.08 3.25 11.44
C GLU A 39 -13.91 2.00 11.65
N LYS A 40 -14.13 1.62 12.92
CA LYS A 40 -15.01 0.50 13.22
C LYS A 40 -16.44 1.00 13.10
N VAL A 41 -17.16 0.49 12.10
CA VAL A 41 -18.58 0.77 11.93
C VAL A 41 -19.40 -0.28 12.69
N LYS A 42 -20.74 -0.12 12.69
CA LYS A 42 -21.64 -1.06 13.37
C LYS A 42 -21.33 -2.50 12.96
N PRO A 43 -21.45 -3.47 13.91
CA PRO A 43 -21.24 -4.87 13.60
C PRO A 43 -22.15 -5.35 12.46
N ASN A 44 -21.70 -6.35 11.70
CA ASN A 44 -22.56 -7.02 10.73
C ASN A 44 -23.67 -7.82 11.45
N ASP A 45 -24.56 -8.44 10.67
CA ASP A 45 -25.63 -9.30 11.20
C ASP A 45 -25.12 -10.50 12.03
N LYS A 46 -23.81 -10.77 11.98
CA LYS A 46 -23.12 -11.82 12.75
C LYS A 46 -22.43 -11.29 14.01
N GLY A 47 -22.55 -9.99 14.30
CA GLY A 47 -21.91 -9.35 15.45
C GLY A 47 -20.40 -9.14 15.27
N GLU A 48 -19.86 -9.34 14.07
CA GLU A 48 -18.43 -9.14 13.80
C GLU A 48 -18.16 -7.66 13.55
N PRO A 49 -17.05 -7.11 14.09
CA PRO A 49 -16.66 -5.73 13.84
C PRO A 49 -16.32 -5.56 12.36
N ILE A 50 -16.95 -4.58 11.71
CA ILE A 50 -16.64 -4.20 10.33
C ILE A 50 -15.85 -2.89 10.36
N GLU A 51 -14.85 -2.77 9.49
CA GLU A 51 -14.16 -1.51 9.22
C GLU A 51 -14.81 -0.78 8.04
N CYS A 52 -14.82 0.55 8.05
CA CYS A 52 -15.47 1.36 7.02
C CYS A 52 -14.90 1.08 5.62
N GLN A 53 -13.58 0.94 5.49
CA GLN A 53 -12.84 0.65 4.25
C GLN A 53 -13.08 1.62 3.08
N GLU A 54 -13.81 2.71 3.31
CA GLU A 54 -14.05 3.76 2.32
C GLU A 54 -12.73 4.41 1.90
N VAL A 55 -12.55 4.59 0.59
CA VAL A 55 -11.37 5.24 0.03
C VAL A 55 -11.69 6.69 -0.30
N MET A 56 -10.83 7.58 0.16
CA MET A 56 -11.01 9.01 0.12
C MET A 56 -9.78 9.70 -0.48
N GLU A 57 -9.96 10.84 -1.13
CA GLU A 57 -8.83 11.69 -1.54
C GLU A 57 -7.97 12.09 -0.32
N ILE A 58 -6.65 12.18 -0.49
CA ILE A 58 -5.71 12.54 0.59
C ILE A 58 -5.98 13.93 1.18
N SER A 59 -6.54 14.82 0.35
CA SER A 59 -6.98 16.16 0.75
C SER A 59 -8.18 16.14 1.69
N GLU A 60 -9.02 15.10 1.63
CA GLU A 60 -10.19 14.93 2.48
C GLU A 60 -9.77 14.36 3.83
N ARG A 61 -10.07 15.08 4.91
CA ARG A 61 -9.78 14.61 6.27
C ARG A 61 -10.91 13.83 6.91
N VAL A 62 -12.12 13.96 6.38
CA VAL A 62 -13.32 13.33 6.94
C VAL A 62 -13.80 12.26 5.96
N CYS A 63 -14.08 11.07 6.47
CA CYS A 63 -14.69 10.00 5.71
C CYS A 63 -16.06 10.45 5.19
N LYS A 64 -16.30 10.37 3.88
CA LYS A 64 -17.60 10.76 3.28
C LYS A 64 -18.66 9.67 3.38
N ASN A 65 -18.30 8.47 3.86
CA ASN A 65 -19.29 7.44 4.14
C ASN A 65 -20.22 7.91 5.28
N GLU A 66 -21.50 8.09 4.96
CA GLU A 66 -22.52 8.64 5.87
C GLU A 66 -22.71 7.81 7.15
N LYS A 67 -22.35 6.52 7.12
CA LYS A 67 -22.42 5.64 8.30
C LYS A 67 -21.20 5.76 9.22
N CYS A 68 -20.15 6.45 8.76
CA CYS A 68 -18.88 6.57 9.45
C CYS A 68 -18.59 8.01 9.87
N LEU A 69 -18.49 8.94 8.91
CA LEU A 69 -18.21 10.37 9.12
C LEU A 69 -17.02 10.67 10.06
N CYS A 70 -16.09 9.72 10.22
CA CYS A 70 -14.97 9.88 11.12
C CYS A 70 -13.89 10.78 10.50
N ILE A 71 -13.11 11.43 11.37
CA ILE A 71 -11.86 12.06 10.95
C ILE A 71 -10.83 10.95 10.68
N ARG A 72 -9.99 11.12 9.67
CA ARG A 72 -8.86 10.24 9.37
C ARG A 72 -8.03 10.02 10.63
N ARG A 73 -7.79 8.74 10.96
CA ARG A 73 -7.20 8.32 12.23
C ARG A 73 -6.01 7.41 12.01
N VAL A 74 -5.27 7.19 13.10
CA VAL A 74 -4.16 6.22 13.12
C VAL A 74 -4.63 4.86 12.62
N GLY A 75 -3.84 4.25 11.75
CA GLY A 75 -4.13 3.01 11.03
C GLY A 75 -4.82 3.21 9.68
N ALA A 76 -5.14 4.43 9.26
CA ALA A 76 -5.58 4.70 7.90
C ALA A 76 -4.52 4.28 6.89
N ALA A 77 -4.91 3.57 5.82
CA ALA A 77 -4.00 3.17 4.77
C ALA A 77 -3.67 4.35 3.87
N ALA A 78 -2.41 4.51 3.48
CA ALA A 78 -1.99 5.38 2.39
C ALA A 78 -2.10 4.62 1.08
N MET A 79 -2.70 5.24 0.06
CA MET A 79 -2.95 4.61 -1.23
C MET A 79 -2.58 5.53 -2.38
N THR A 80 -2.20 4.92 -3.50
CA THR A 80 -2.06 5.59 -4.79
C THR A 80 -3.42 5.83 -5.44
N GLU A 81 -3.39 6.52 -6.58
CA GLU A 81 -4.58 6.81 -7.39
C GLU A 81 -5.25 5.55 -7.91
N ASP A 82 -4.46 4.56 -8.33
CA ASP A 82 -4.87 3.24 -8.78
C ASP A 82 -5.21 2.27 -7.64
N GLY A 83 -5.12 2.72 -6.37
CA GLY A 83 -5.52 1.94 -5.21
C GLY A 83 -4.44 0.98 -4.69
N MET A 84 -3.18 1.18 -5.06
CA MET A 84 -2.06 0.42 -4.52
C MET A 84 -1.72 0.90 -3.11
N TYR A 85 -1.43 -0.05 -2.23
CA TYR A 85 -1.08 0.24 -0.84
C TYR A 85 0.35 0.77 -0.73
N LEU A 86 0.51 1.94 -0.11
CA LEU A 86 1.80 2.60 0.07
C LEU A 86 2.32 2.56 1.51
N GLY A 87 1.42 2.50 2.49
CA GLY A 87 1.79 2.85 3.85
C GLY A 87 0.61 2.99 4.80
N VAL A 88 0.89 3.52 5.99
CA VAL A 88 -0.09 3.67 7.06
C VAL A 88 0.17 4.93 7.89
N LEU A 89 -0.91 5.56 8.35
CA LEU A 89 -0.85 6.64 9.32
C LEU A 89 -0.52 6.09 10.70
N VAL A 90 0.68 6.34 11.22
CA VAL A 90 1.15 5.74 12.48
C VAL A 90 0.97 6.64 13.69
N SER A 91 0.86 7.96 13.49
CA SER A 91 0.65 8.89 14.61
C SER A 91 -0.03 10.19 14.16
N ILE A 92 -0.79 10.79 15.07
CA ILE A 92 -1.35 12.13 14.92
C ILE A 92 -0.97 12.92 16.16
N THR A 93 -0.18 13.98 16.01
CA THR A 93 0.24 14.85 17.12
C THR A 93 -0.66 16.08 17.25
N LYS A 94 -0.48 16.84 18.35
CA LYS A 94 -1.21 18.10 18.58
C LYS A 94 -1.10 19.02 17.36
N GLY A 95 -2.22 19.58 16.94
CA GLY A 95 -2.29 20.39 15.71
C GLY A 95 -2.62 19.60 14.44
N ILE A 96 -3.04 18.33 14.56
CA ILE A 96 -3.45 17.46 13.45
C ILE A 96 -2.28 17.25 12.47
N GLN A 97 -1.08 17.05 13.02
CA GLN A 97 0.09 16.68 12.25
C GLN A 97 0.12 15.15 12.11
N GLU A 98 0.02 14.69 10.87
CA GLU A 98 -0.10 13.27 10.53
C GLU A 98 1.27 12.69 10.15
N TRP A 99 1.72 11.68 10.90
CA TRP A 99 2.96 10.97 10.66
C TRP A 99 2.69 9.66 9.92
N TRP A 100 3.18 9.56 8.69
CA TRP A 100 2.99 8.43 7.81
C TRP A 100 4.23 7.55 7.76
N GLU A 101 4.04 6.24 7.74
CA GLU A 101 5.08 5.27 7.44
C GLU A 101 4.79 4.68 6.06
N TYR A 102 5.76 4.74 5.15
CA TYR A 102 5.65 4.20 3.81
C TYR A 102 6.50 2.94 3.67
N PHE A 103 5.94 1.94 3.02
CA PHE A 103 6.64 0.70 2.71
C PHE A 103 7.35 0.84 1.35
N PRO A 104 8.50 0.15 1.16
CA PRO A 104 9.10 0.02 -0.16
C PRO A 104 8.07 -0.55 -1.14
N GLU A 105 8.10 -0.08 -2.38
CA GLU A 105 7.29 -0.66 -3.46
C GLU A 105 7.55 -2.16 -3.50
N LEU A 106 6.49 -2.96 -3.25
CA LEU A 106 6.51 -4.38 -3.54
C LEU A 106 6.52 -4.48 -5.07
N GLN A 107 7.72 -4.51 -5.67
CA GLN A 107 7.83 -4.94 -7.05
C GLN A 107 7.38 -6.40 -7.08
N GLU A 108 6.17 -6.64 -7.59
CA GLU A 108 5.77 -7.98 -7.99
C GLU A 108 6.74 -8.39 -9.11
N GLU A 109 7.72 -9.21 -8.77
CA GLU A 109 8.59 -9.84 -9.75
C GLU A 109 7.70 -10.78 -10.57
N SER A 110 7.16 -10.28 -11.67
CA SER A 110 6.66 -11.12 -12.75
C SER A 110 7.87 -11.85 -13.34
N SER A 111 8.24 -12.97 -12.74
CA SER A 111 9.08 -13.98 -13.37
C SER A 111 8.32 -14.51 -14.58
N GLU A 112 8.40 -13.80 -15.70
CA GLU A 112 8.14 -14.40 -17.01
C GLU A 112 9.31 -15.36 -17.26
N GLU A 113 9.04 -16.66 -17.16
CA GLU A 113 9.97 -17.69 -17.63
C GLU A 113 10.33 -17.39 -19.09
N PRO A 114 11.62 -17.37 -19.48
CA PRO A 114 11.97 -17.28 -20.88
C PRO A 114 11.48 -18.55 -21.57
N THR A 115 10.46 -18.42 -22.42
CA THR A 115 10.11 -19.49 -23.36
C THR A 115 11.24 -19.59 -24.37
N ASP A 116 12.08 -20.60 -24.18
CA ASP A 116 13.12 -21.02 -25.12
C ASP A 116 12.44 -21.55 -26.39
N THR A 117 12.13 -20.65 -27.33
CA THR A 117 11.81 -21.04 -28.71
C THR A 117 13.11 -21.15 -29.49
N ASP A 118 13.71 -22.33 -29.42
CA ASP A 118 14.79 -22.76 -30.29
C ASP A 118 14.23 -22.99 -31.71
N ASN A 119 14.26 -21.94 -32.53
CA ASN A 119 14.00 -22.01 -33.97
C ASN A 119 15.35 -22.00 -34.68
N ASP A 120 15.92 -23.18 -34.92
CA ASP A 120 16.95 -23.35 -35.95
C ASP A 120 16.35 -24.08 -37.15
N VAL A 121 15.89 -23.28 -38.11
CA VAL A 121 15.63 -23.70 -39.49
C VAL A 121 16.86 -23.33 -40.30
N VAL A 122 17.60 -24.34 -40.81
CA VAL A 122 18.42 -24.18 -42.01
C VAL A 122 18.05 -25.26 -43.02
N MET A 123 17.50 -24.79 -44.13
CA MET A 123 17.16 -25.52 -45.35
C MET A 123 18.35 -25.60 -46.32
N GLY A 124 18.44 -26.73 -47.04
CA GLY A 124 19.18 -26.90 -48.31
C GLY A 124 20.60 -27.47 -48.15
N GLY A 125 21.06 -28.49 -48.88
CA GLY A 125 20.62 -29.11 -50.13
C GLY A 125 21.82 -29.17 -51.08
N VAL A 126 22.43 -30.35 -51.25
CA VAL A 126 23.00 -30.90 -52.51
C VAL A 126 23.11 -32.42 -52.36
#